data_AF-A0A940VYI4-F1
#
_entry.id   AF-A0A940VYI4-F1
#
_cell.length_a   1.000
_cell.length_b   1.000
_cell.length_c   1.000
_cell.angle_alpha   90.00
_cell.angle_beta   90.00
_cell.angle_gamma   90.00
#
_symmetry.space_group_name_H-M   'P 1'
#
loop_
_entity.id
_entity.type
_entity.pdbx_description
1 polymer ?
#
loop_
_entity_poly.entity_id
_entity_poly.type
_entity_poly.pdbx_seq_one_letter_code
_entity_poly.pdbx_strand_id
1 'polypeptide(L)' 'MGNPAGGNPVLVMDVFEHAFMIDYGLKRVDYIASFFKNVDWKAAEARLA' A
#
# COMPACT_ATOMS: atom_id res chain seq x y z
N MET A 1 -12.05 6.59 -17.39
CA MET A 1 -11.83 6.68 -15.93
C MET A 1 -11.17 5.38 -15.51
N GLY A 2 -9.93 5.41 -15.01
CA GLY A 2 -9.17 4.16 -14.75
C GLY A 2 -7.65 4.32 -14.70
N ASN A 3 -7.12 5.49 -15.10
CA ASN A 3 -5.77 5.90 -14.71
C ASN A 3 -5.87 6.54 -13.30
N PRO A 4 -5.00 6.16 -12.34
CA PRO A 4 -4.89 6.87 -11.06
C PRO A 4 -4.81 8.39 -11.21
N ALA A 5 -4.28 8.89 -12.34
CA ALA A 5 -4.18 10.32 -12.65
C ALA A 5 -5.51 11.11 -12.63
N GLY A 6 -6.66 10.44 -12.65
CA GLY A 6 -7.99 11.08 -12.51
C GLY A 6 -8.76 10.65 -11.26
N GLY A 7 -8.18 9.81 -10.40
CA GLY A 7 -8.75 9.41 -9.12
C GLY A 7 -8.02 10.08 -7.96
N ASN A 8 -8.68 10.18 -6.80
CA ASN A 8 -8.03 10.65 -5.58
C ASN A 8 -7.47 9.43 -4.81
N PRO A 9 -6.14 9.18 -4.80
CA PRO A 9 -5.57 8.01 -4.17
C PRO A 9 -5.72 8.06 -2.65
N VAL A 10 -6.44 7.08 -2.09
CA VAL A 10 -6.74 6.98 -0.65
C VAL A 10 -5.68 6.16 0.09
N LEU A 11 -5.21 5.08 -0.55
CA LEU A 11 -4.19 4.16 -0.06
C LEU A 11 -3.37 3.65 -1.24
N VAL A 12 -2.04 3.65 -1.10
CA VAL A 12 -1.10 3.15 -2.10
C VAL A 12 -0.17 2.12 -1.44
N MET A 13 0.04 0.99 -2.11
CA MET A 13 0.97 -0.05 -1.68
C MET A 13 2.02 -0.24 -2.77
N ASP A 14 3.28 0.02 -2.44
CA ASP A 14 4.39 -0.31 -3.33
C ASP A 14 4.67 -1.82 -3.27
N VAL A 15 4.73 -2.47 -4.42
CA VAL A 15 4.95 -3.91 -4.58
C VAL A 15 6.17 -4.23 -5.43
N PHE A 16 7.02 -3.24 -5.68
CA PHE A 16 8.31 -3.49 -6.31
C PHE A 16 9.27 -4.11 -5.32
N GLU A 17 10.22 -4.90 -5.82
CA GLU A 17 11.13 -5.70 -4.98
C GLU A 17 11.90 -4.83 -3.99
N HIS A 18 12.25 -3.59 -4.35
CA HIS A 18 12.92 -2.66 -3.44
C HIS A 18 12.13 -2.34 -2.17
N ALA A 19 10.80 -2.48 -2.18
CA ALA A 19 9.94 -2.14 -1.05
C ALA A 19 9.86 -3.25 0.01
N PHE A 20 10.17 -4.51 -0.36
CA PHE A 20 9.95 -5.65 0.56
C PHE A 20 11.03 -6.73 0.52
N MET A 21 11.90 -6.78 -0.48
CA MET A 21 12.84 -7.89 -0.67
C MET A 21 13.89 -7.97 0.45
N ILE A 22 14.26 -6.84 1.07
CA ILE A 22 15.22 -6.82 2.20
C ILE A 22 14.67 -7.56 3.42
N ASP A 23 13.41 -7.29 3.78
CA ASP A 23 12.81 -7.83 5.02
C ASP A 23 12.08 -9.15 4.80
N TYR A 24 11.51 -9.37 3.60
CA TYR A 24 10.64 -10.51 3.30
C TYR A 24 11.18 -11.42 2.20
N GLY A 25 12.22 -11.04 1.46
CA GLY A 25 12.73 -11.81 0.33
C GLY A 25 11.61 -12.13 -0.67
N LEU A 26 11.50 -13.39 -1.08
CA LEU A 26 10.44 -13.86 -1.99
C LEU A 26 9.05 -13.97 -1.34
N LYS A 27 8.92 -13.71 -0.02
CA LYS A 27 7.66 -13.86 0.73
C LYS A 27 6.77 -12.63 0.62
N ARG A 28 6.37 -12.28 -0.61
CA ARG A 28 5.50 -11.13 -0.88
C ARG A 28 4.17 -11.16 -0.11
N VAL A 29 3.60 -12.36 0.13
CA VAL A 29 2.34 -12.51 0.87
C VAL A 29 2.46 -11.99 2.30
N ASP A 30 3.58 -12.27 2.97
CA ASP A 30 3.83 -11.83 4.35
C ASP A 30 4.03 -10.32 4.43
N TYR A 31 4.65 -9.71 3.41
CA TYR A 31 4.74 -8.26 3.26
C TYR A 31 3.36 -7.62 3.13
N ILE A 32 2.49 -8.15 2.27
CA ILE A 32 1.12 -7.63 2.08
C ILE A 32 0.33 -7.75 3.40
N ALA A 33 0.42 -8.90 4.09
CA ALA A 33 -0.25 -9.08 5.36
C ALA A 33 0.26 -8.10 6.43
N SER A 34 1.56 -7.83 6.46
CA SER A 34 2.17 -6.86 7.37
C SER A 34 1.81 -5.43 7.03
N PHE A 35 1.70 -5.08 5.74
CA PHE A 35 1.25 -3.78 5.27
C PHE A 35 -0.14 -3.46 5.85
N PHE A 36 -1.15 -4.32 5.63
CA PHE A 36 -2.51 -4.08 6.11
C PHE A 36 -2.64 -3.99 7.63
N LYS A 37 -1.79 -4.69 8.39
CA LYS A 37 -1.74 -4.58 9.86
C LYS A 37 -1.25 -3.22 10.34
N ASN A 38 -0.45 -2.52 9.52
CA ASN A 38 0.23 -1.28 9.89
C ASN A 38 -0.29 -0.05 9.12
N VAL A 39 -1.36 -0.17 8.34
CA VAL A 39 -1.98 0.96 7.66
C VAL A 39 -2.57 1.93 8.69
N ASP A 40 -2.23 3.22 8.56
CA ASP A 40 -2.95 4.29 9.24
C ASP A 40 -4.27 4.59 8.53
N TRP A 41 -5.33 3.94 9.00
CA TRP A 41 -6.67 4.09 8.45
C TRP A 41 -7.27 5.47 8.68
N LYS A 42 -6.88 6.19 9.74
CA LYS A 42 -7.38 7.57 9.98
C LYS A 42 -6.84 8.52 8.93
N ALA A 43 -5.56 8.38 8.59
CA ALA A 43 -4.96 9.16 7.50
C ALA A 43 -5.57 8.82 6.14
N ALA A 44 -5.93 7.56 5.89
CA ALA A 44 -6.65 7.16 4.68
C ALA A 44 -8.06 7.76 4.63
N GLU A 45 -8.83 7.68 5.71
CA GLU A 45 -10.18 8.24 5.82
C GLU A 45 -10.17 9.76 5.61
N ALA A 46 -9.17 10.47 6.14
CA ALA A 46 -9.02 11.91 5.93
C ALA A 46 -8.84 12.33 4.46
N ARG A 47 -8.46 11.41 3.56
CA ARG A 47 -8.32 11.68 2.11
C ARG A 47 -9.64 11.50 1.35
N LEU A 48 -10.69 10.98 2.00
CA LEU A 48 -12.04 10.84 1.43
C LEU A 48 -12.91 12.09 1.60
N ALA A 49 -12.51 13.00 2.50
CA ALA A 49 -13.24 14.23 2.85
C ALA A 49 -13.03 15.36 1.82
#